data_AF-A0A380FY18-F1
#
_entry.id   AF-A0A380FY18-F1
#
_cell.length_a   1.000
_cell.length_b   1.000
_cell.length_c   1.000
_cell.angle_alpha   90.00
_cell.angle_beta   90.00
_cell.angle_gamma   90.00
#
_symmetry.space_group_name_H-M   'P 1'
#
loop_
_entity.id
_entity.type
_entity.pdbx_description
1 polymer ?
#
loop_
_entity_poly.entity_id
_entity_poly.type
_entity_poly.pdbx_seq_one_letter_code
_entity_poly.pdbx_strand_id
1 'polypeptide(L)'
;MTLVWMIISGLIVGILLGFVMQRTRFCLAGGFRDMYVQKNNKMFYALLVAITVQSIGLVILTGLGLIAIPDSTFPVIGTIIGAFIFGIGIVLAGGCATGTWWNCTELSQNII
;
A
#
# COMPACT_ATOMS: atom_id res chain seq x y z
N MET A 1 -3.04 4.75 31.30
CA MET A 1 -1.78 4.00 31.06
C MET A 1 -1.68 3.41 29.65
N THR A 2 -2.79 3.15 28.96
CA THR A 2 -2.83 2.51 27.62
C THR A 2 -2.60 3.48 26.45
N LEU A 3 -3.01 4.74 26.57
CA LEU A 3 -3.01 5.69 25.45
C LEU A 3 -1.60 6.13 25.01
N VAL A 4 -0.69 6.37 25.95
CA VAL A 4 0.72 6.67 25.66
C VAL A 4 1.43 5.48 25.01
N TRP A 5 1.16 4.25 25.49
CA TRP A 5 1.69 3.04 24.88
C TRP A 5 1.20 2.86 23.44
N MET A 6 -0.08 3.13 23.19
CA MET A 6 -0.70 3.06 21.87
C MET A 6 -0.12 4.10 20.89
N ILE A 7 0.15 5.32 21.36
CA ILE A 7 0.81 6.36 20.55
C ILE A 7 2.26 5.97 20.23
N ILE A 8 3.03 5.49 21.21
CA ILE A 8 4.44 5.10 21.01
C ILE A 8 4.54 3.90 20.07
N SER A 9 3.69 2.89 20.25
CA SER A 9 3.63 1.74 19.33
C SER A 9 3.20 2.18 17.93
N GLY A 10 2.23 3.08 17.80
CA GLY A 10 1.79 3.62 16.52
C GLY A 10 2.88 4.39 15.79
N LEU A 11 3.65 5.21 16.52
CA LEU A 11 4.77 5.97 15.96
C LEU A 11 5.90 5.05 15.48
N ILE A 12 6.27 4.05 16.28
CA ILE A 12 7.32 3.09 15.94
C ILE A 12 6.93 2.25 14.72
N VAL A 13 5.70 1.74 14.69
CA VAL A 13 5.19 0.98 13.54
C VAL A 13 5.09 1.87 12.30
N GLY A 14 4.65 3.12 12.45
CA GLY A 14 4.58 4.10 11.35
C GLY A 14 5.95 4.42 10.75
N ILE A 15 6.96 4.66 11.60
CA ILE A 15 8.35 4.93 11.14
C ILE A 15 8.94 3.71 10.43
N LEU A 16 8.79 2.51 11.01
CA LEU A 16 9.26 1.27 10.40
C LEU A 16 8.61 1.01 9.04
N LEU A 17 7.28 1.16 8.97
CA LEU A 17 6.53 0.94 7.73
C LEU A 17 6.88 1.98 6.67
N GLY A 18 7.04 3.25 7.07
CA GLY A 18 7.50 4.33 6.19
C GLY A 18 8.90 4.06 5.62
N PHE A 19 9.84 3.62 6.46
CA PHE A 19 11.19 3.27 6.02
C PHE A 19 11.20 2.10 5.03
N VAL A 20 10.40 1.06 5.28
CA VAL A 20 10.27 -0.09 4.37
C VAL A 20 9.69 0.36 3.03
N MET A 21 8.60 1.14 3.04
CA MET A 21 7.96 1.64 1.82
C MET A 21 8.89 2.53 0.97
N GLN A 22 9.77 3.31 1.60
CA GLN A 22 10.78 4.11 0.92
C GLN A 22 11.81 3.25 0.17
N ARG A 23 12.25 2.16 0.78
CA ARG A 23 13.32 1.29 0.23
C ARG A 23 12.83 0.38 -0.88
N THR A 24 11.56 0.03 -0.89
CA THR A 24 10.99 -0.93 -1.83
C THR A 24 10.39 -0.30 -3.08
N ARG A 25 10.23 1.04 -3.12
CA ARG A 25 9.59 1.76 -4.24
C ARG A 25 8.32 1.05 -4.74
N PHE A 26 7.47 0.62 -3.81
CA PHE A 26 6.24 -0.10 -4.13
C PHE A 26 5.23 0.84 -4.80
N CYS A 27 5.25 0.87 -6.13
CA CYS A 27 4.23 1.54 -6.92
C CYS A 27 3.36 0.45 -7.57
N LEU A 28 2.15 0.25 -7.04
CA LEU A 28 1.20 -0.74 -7.57
C LEU A 28 0.91 -0.50 -9.07
N ALA A 29 0.65 0.76 -9.43
CA ALA A 29 0.44 1.17 -10.83
C ALA A 29 1.72 1.03 -11.69
N GLY A 30 2.90 1.26 -11.10
CA GLY A 30 4.19 1.04 -11.75
C GLY A 30 4.43 -0.43 -12.09
N GLY A 31 4.09 -1.36 -11.19
CA GLY A 31 4.19 -2.80 -11.42
C GLY A 31 3.27 -3.31 -12.53
N PHE A 32 2.03 -2.78 -12.60
CA PHE A 32 1.13 -3.08 -13.72
C PHE A 32 1.62 -2.52 -15.06
N ARG A 33 2.21 -1.31 -15.05
CA ARG A 33 2.79 -0.70 -16.25
C ARG A 33 4.05 -1.44 -16.72
N ASP A 34 4.90 -1.88 -15.81
CA ASP A 34 6.11 -2.65 -16.10
C ASP A 34 5.80 -4.04 -16.66
N MET A 35 4.75 -4.69 -16.13
CA MET A 35 4.21 -5.94 -16.69
C MET A 35 3.73 -5.76 -18.14
N TYR A 36 3.06 -4.65 -18.44
CA TYR A 36 2.52 -4.37 -19.77
C TYR A 36 3.61 -3.94 -20.78
N VAL A 37 4.60 -3.16 -20.35
CA VAL A 37 5.61 -2.54 -21.24
C VAL A 37 6.89 -3.37 -21.35
N GLN A 38 7.42 -3.89 -20.24
CA GLN A 38 8.75 -4.54 -20.22
C GLN A 38 8.69 -6.06 -20.17
N LYS A 39 7.51 -6.67 -19.94
CA LYS A 39 7.33 -8.13 -19.83
C LYS A 39 8.32 -8.77 -18.85
N ASN A 40 8.77 -8.01 -17.86
CA ASN A 40 9.78 -8.41 -16.90
C ASN A 40 9.12 -8.66 -15.54
N ASN A 41 9.05 -9.92 -15.14
CA ASN A 41 8.10 -10.36 -14.13
C ASN A 41 8.57 -10.08 -12.69
N LYS A 42 9.82 -9.62 -12.51
CA LYS A 42 10.48 -9.58 -11.20
C LYS A 42 9.81 -8.64 -10.20
N MET A 43 9.42 -7.44 -10.64
CA MET A 43 8.74 -6.47 -9.77
C MET A 43 7.32 -6.90 -9.43
N PHE A 44 6.62 -7.56 -10.37
CA PHE A 44 5.29 -8.09 -10.14
C PHE A 44 5.28 -9.27 -9.15
N TYR A 45 6.25 -10.19 -9.25
CA TYR A 45 6.42 -11.26 -8.27
C TYR A 45 6.70 -10.73 -6.86
N ALA A 46 7.50 -9.68 -6.72
CA ALA A 46 7.76 -9.05 -5.42
C ALA A 46 6.48 -8.49 -4.78
N LEU A 47 5.60 -7.87 -5.59
CA LEU A 47 4.31 -7.35 -5.13
C LEU A 47 3.37 -8.48 -4.67
N LEU A 48 3.30 -9.56 -5.44
CA LEU A 48 2.41 -10.69 -5.15
C LEU A 48 2.86 -11.43 -3.87
N VAL A 49 4.18 -11.56 -3.66
CA VAL A 49 4.75 -12.07 -2.42
C VAL A 49 4.45 -11.14 -1.23
N ALA A 50 4.49 -9.82 -1.39
CA ALA A 50 4.16 -8.90 -0.32
C ALA A 50 2.68 -9.00 0.10
N ILE A 51 1.76 -9.07 -0.86
CA ILE A 51 0.32 -9.21 -0.60
C ILE A 51 0.02 -10.54 0.10
N THR A 52 0.64 -11.63 -0.34
CA THR A 52 0.45 -12.95 0.28
C THR A 52 0.98 -12.98 1.71
N VAL A 53 2.18 -12.46 1.96
CA VAL A 53 2.73 -12.36 3.32
C VAL A 53 1.84 -11.50 4.22
N GLN A 54 1.32 -10.39 3.73
CA GLN A 54 0.43 -9.51 4.49
C GLN A 54 -0.93 -10.16 4.79
N SER A 55 -1.50 -10.88 3.82
CA SER A 55 -2.75 -11.63 4.01
C SER A 55 -2.58 -12.75 5.04
N ILE A 56 -1.50 -13.54 4.96
CA ILE A 56 -1.19 -14.60 5.93
C ILE A 56 -0.98 -14.00 7.32
N GLY A 57 -0.24 -12.89 7.43
CA GLY A 57 -0.03 -12.18 8.69
C GLY A 57 -1.34 -11.73 9.34
N LEU A 58 -2.29 -11.20 8.54
CA LEU A 58 -3.62 -10.83 9.01
C LEU A 58 -4.42 -12.03 9.52
N VAL A 59 -4.41 -13.16 8.79
CA VAL A 59 -5.12 -14.39 9.18
C VAL A 59 -4.58 -14.99 10.48
N ILE A 60 -3.27 -14.90 10.71
CA ILE A 60 -2.66 -15.34 11.96
C ILE A 60 -3.07 -14.41 13.12
N LEU A 61 -3.08 -13.10 12.89
CA LEU A 61 -3.49 -12.12 13.90
C LEU A 61 -4.97 -12.23 14.29
N THR A 62 -5.85 -12.53 13.32
CA THR A 62 -7.28 -12.79 13.58
C THR A 62 -7.48 -14.12 14.29
N GLY A 63 -6.72 -15.16 13.95
CA GLY A 63 -6.75 -16.46 14.61
C GLY A 63 -6.29 -16.42 16.09
N LEU A 64 -5.41 -15.48 16.44
CA LEU A 64 -4.97 -15.25 17.83
C LEU A 64 -5.96 -14.42 18.66
N GLY A 65 -7.10 -14.01 18.10
CA GLY A 65 -8.17 -13.32 18.84
C GLY A 65 -7.87 -11.87 19.25
N LEU A 66 -6.80 -11.27 18.74
CA LEU A 66 -6.41 -9.88 19.04
C LEU A 66 -7.14 -8.84 18.16
N ILE A 67 -7.73 -9.26 17.04
CA ILE A 67 -8.47 -8.38 16.12
C ILE A 67 -9.81 -9.06 15.74
N ALA A 68 -10.92 -8.55 16.26
CA ALA A 68 -12.25 -8.96 15.83
C ALA A 68 -12.57 -8.20 14.54
N ILE A 69 -12.91 -8.89 13.45
CA ILE A 69 -13.39 -8.26 12.22
C ILE A 69 -14.85 -7.87 12.48
N PRO A 70 -15.20 -6.59 12.66
CA PRO A 70 -16.60 -6.21 12.67
C PRO A 70 -17.16 -6.45 11.27
N ASP A 71 -18.18 -7.29 11.17
CA ASP A 71 -18.98 -7.57 9.99
C ASP A 71 -19.87 -6.37 9.61
N SER A 72 -19.33 -5.15 9.65
CA SER A 72 -20.06 -3.99 9.13
C SER A 72 -20.13 -4.13 7.61
N THR A 73 -21.31 -4.53 7.12
CA THR A 73 -21.77 -4.55 5.73
C THR A 73 -20.79 -3.87 4.78
N PHE A 74 -19.94 -4.64 4.11
CA PHE A 74 -19.04 -4.12 3.07
C PHE A 74 -19.92 -3.42 2.02
N PRO A 75 -19.89 -2.08 1.92
CA PRO A 75 -20.73 -1.37 0.96
C PRO A 75 -20.08 -1.56 -0.41
N VAL A 76 -20.42 -2.67 -1.08
CA VAL A 76 -19.86 -3.08 -2.37
C VAL A 76 -19.93 -1.94 -3.39
N ILE A 77 -21.07 -1.24 -3.41
CA ILE A 77 -21.31 -0.09 -4.28
C ILE A 77 -20.33 1.05 -3.98
N GLY A 78 -20.10 1.37 -2.71
CA GLY A 78 -19.14 2.38 -2.29
C GLY A 78 -17.70 2.01 -2.66
N THR A 79 -17.33 0.74 -2.51
CA THR A 79 -15.99 0.26 -2.88
C THR A 79 -15.74 0.33 -4.39
N ILE A 80 -16.73 -0.01 -5.22
CA ILE A 80 -16.61 0.04 -6.68
C ILE A 80 -16.45 1.50 -7.15
N ILE A 81 -17.31 2.39 -6.67
CA ILE A 81 -17.28 3.81 -7.06
C ILE A 81 -15.98 4.47 -6.55
N GLY A 82 -15.60 4.19 -5.30
CA GLY A 82 -14.35 4.69 -4.71
C GLY A 82 -13.12 4.20 -5.45
N ALA A 83 -13.04 2.91 -5.79
CA ALA A 83 -11.93 2.35 -6.55
C ALA A 83 -11.81 2.95 -7.96
N PHE A 84 -12.94 3.23 -8.62
CA PHE A 84 -12.94 3.84 -9.95
C PHE A 84 -12.44 5.28 -9.92
N ILE A 85 -12.95 6.11 -9.01
CA ILE A 85 -12.52 7.50 -8.84
C ILE A 85 -11.05 7.57 -8.43
N PHE A 86 -10.63 6.71 -7.50
CA PHE A 86 -9.24 6.61 -7.05
C PHE A 86 -8.30 6.20 -8.19
N GLY A 87 -8.71 5.24 -9.02
CA GLY A 87 -7.95 4.82 -10.21
C GLY A 87 -7.73 5.95 -11.21
N ILE A 88 -8.78 6.73 -11.51
CA ILE A 88 -8.68 7.91 -12.38
C ILE A 88 -7.71 8.94 -11.79
N GLY A 89 -7.78 9.19 -10.47
CA GLY A 89 -6.89 10.10 -9.77
C GLY A 89 -5.41 9.72 -9.86
N ILE A 90 -5.08 8.43 -9.74
CA ILE A 90 -3.71 7.92 -9.89
C ILE A 90 -3.17 8.16 -11.30
N VAL A 91 -3.98 7.91 -12.34
CA VAL A 91 -3.56 8.10 -13.73
C VAL A 91 -3.31 9.59 -14.01
N LEU A 92 -4.20 10.47 -13.54
CA LEU A 92 -4.04 11.92 -13.71
C LEU A 92 -2.84 12.48 -12.94
N ALA A 93 -2.52 11.92 -11.78
CA ALA A 93 -1.36 12.33 -10.97
C ALA A 93 -0.01 11.80 -11.53
N GLY A 94 -0.03 10.86 -12.48
CA GLY A 94 1.18 10.30 -13.09
C GLY A 94 2.05 9.49 -12.12
N GLY A 95 1.51 9.04 -10.99
CA GLY A 95 2.28 8.33 -9.95
C GLY A 95 1.42 7.61 -8.90
N CYS A 96 2.05 6.71 -8.14
CA CYS A 96 1.39 6.03 -7.02
C CYS A 96 1.42 6.86 -5.74
N ALA A 97 0.48 6.58 -4.83
CA ALA A 97 0.39 7.23 -3.53
C ALA A 97 1.69 7.23 -2.70
N THR A 98 2.59 6.26 -2.91
CA THR A 98 3.93 6.18 -2.28
C THR A 98 5.00 6.93 -3.07
N GLY A 99 4.87 7.06 -4.39
CA GLY A 99 5.83 7.72 -5.27
C GLY A 99 5.71 9.25 -5.25
N THR A 100 4.51 9.77 -4.99
CA THR A 100 4.28 11.22 -4.89
C THR A 100 5.03 11.86 -3.72
N TRP A 101 5.22 11.15 -2.60
CA TRP A 101 5.98 11.66 -1.45
C TRP A 101 7.47 11.83 -1.75
N TRP A 102 8.09 10.87 -2.45
CA TRP A 102 9.50 10.95 -2.83
C TRP A 102 9.73 12.08 -3.84
N ASN A 103 8.84 12.19 -4.85
CA ASN A 103 8.86 13.28 -5.83
C ASN A 103 8.63 14.67 -5.23
N CYS A 104 7.97 14.80 -4.07
CA CYS A 104 7.86 16.07 -3.35
C CYS A 104 9.14 16.43 -2.59
N THR A 105 9.97 15.45 -2.23
CA THR A 105 11.27 15.68 -1.58
C THR A 105 12.42 15.90 -2.57
N GLU A 106 12.25 15.57 -3.86
CA GLU A 106 13.27 15.72 -4.90
C GLU A 106 12.76 16.57 -6.08
N LEU A 107 13.36 17.75 -6.31
CA LEU A 107 13.18 18.53 -7.56
C LEU A 107 13.69 17.72 -8.78
N SER A 108 12.81 17.02 -9.53
CA SER A 108 12.98 16.58 -10.96
C SER A 108 11.89 15.55 -11.34
N GLN A 109 10.90 15.80 -12.20
CA GLN A 109 10.89 15.93 -13.67
C GLN A 109 11.39 14.76 -14.54
N ASN A 110 11.71 13.55 -14.04
CA ASN A 110 11.87 12.41 -14.96
C ASN A 110 11.92 11.06 -14.25
N ILE A 111 10.80 10.33 -14.23
CA ILE A 111 10.77 8.97 -14.75
C ILE A 111 9.31 8.52 -14.91
N ILE A 112 8.90 8.58 -16.17
CA ILE A 112 7.96 7.64 -16.78
C ILE A 112 8.58 6.25 -16.64
#